data_AF-A0A2G9RKM3-F1
#
_entry.id   AF-A0A2G9RKM3-F1
#
_cell.length_a   1.000
_cell.length_b   1.000
_cell.length_c   1.000
_cell.angle_alpha   90.00
_cell.angle_beta   90.00
_cell.angle_gamma   90.00
#
_symmetry.space_group_name_H-M   'P 1'
#
loop_
_entity.id
_entity.type
_entity.pdbx_description
1 polymer ?
#
loop_
_entity_poly.entity_id
_entity_poly.type
_entity_poly.pdbx_seq_one_letter_code
_entity_poly.pdbx_strand_id
1 'polypeptide(L)'
;MMETQEDIYIGSIETDRGVREQVRFYDTRGLRDGTELPKHCFSGTDGYVLVYSVDNKESFKRVEALKKEIDRCKDKKEVTIVVLGNKCDLQDQRRVDHDAAQQWAKGEKVKLWEVSVSERRTLIEPFVFLGSKMTQPQNKSAFPLSRRNKGSGSLDS
;
A
#
# COMPACT_ATOMS: atom_id res chain seq x y z
N MET A 1 27.66 3.04 4.10
CA MET A 1 26.24 3.34 3.79
C MET A 1 25.64 3.98 5.02
N MET A 2 25.09 5.20 4.91
CA MET A 2 24.25 5.75 5.98
C MET A 2 22.90 5.04 5.91
N GLU A 3 22.43 4.52 7.04
CA GLU A 3 21.08 3.97 7.17
C GLU A 3 20.08 5.14 7.11
N THR A 4 18.88 4.88 6.59
CA THR A 4 17.79 5.87 6.65
C THR A 4 17.44 6.16 8.10
N GLN A 5 17.29 7.44 8.44
CA GLN A 5 16.59 7.84 9.65
C GLN A 5 15.08 7.81 9.34
N GLU A 6 14.23 7.49 10.32
CA GLU A 6 12.79 7.49 10.09
C GLU A 6 12.32 8.90 9.68
N ASP A 7 11.69 9.01 8.51
CA ASP A 7 11.27 10.27 7.91
C ASP A 7 9.82 10.20 7.45
N ILE A 8 9.14 11.36 7.41
CA ILE A 8 7.78 11.47 6.90
C ILE A 8 7.78 12.37 5.66
N TYR A 9 7.33 11.81 4.53
CA TYR A 9 7.19 12.53 3.27
C TYR A 9 5.71 12.71 2.94
N ILE A 10 5.35 13.87 2.40
CA ILE A 10 3.99 14.14 1.92
C ILE A 10 4.03 14.23 0.40
N GLY A 11 3.32 13.32 -0.27
CA GLY A 11 3.17 13.29 -1.71
C GLY A 11 1.72 13.51 -2.14
N SER A 12 1.52 13.88 -3.40
CA SER A 12 0.22 13.83 -4.05
C SER A 12 0.25 12.76 -5.13
N ILE A 13 -0.70 11.82 -5.08
CA ILE A 13 -0.87 10.76 -6.07
C ILE A 13 -2.16 11.03 -6.83
N GLU A 14 -2.07 11.06 -8.15
CA GLU A 14 -3.24 11.05 -9.02
C GLU A 14 -3.68 9.60 -9.22
N THR A 15 -4.90 9.28 -8.78
CA THR A 15 -5.51 7.96 -8.95
C THR A 15 -5.90 7.73 -10.41
N ASP A 16 -6.18 6.47 -10.76
CA ASP A 16 -6.69 6.09 -12.09
C ASP A 16 -8.02 6.78 -12.47
N ARG A 17 -8.75 7.30 -11.48
CA ARG A 17 -10.00 8.08 -11.64
C ARG A 17 -9.76 9.58 -11.88
N GLY A 18 -8.50 10.04 -11.92
CA GLY A 18 -8.14 11.47 -12.01
C GLY A 18 -8.33 12.24 -10.70
N VAL A 19 -8.57 11.57 -9.58
CA VAL A 19 -8.65 12.20 -8.25
C VAL A 19 -7.24 12.29 -7.66
N ARG A 20 -6.85 13.48 -7.20
CA ARG A 20 -5.59 13.70 -6.49
C ARG A 20 -5.77 13.49 -5.00
N GLU A 21 -5.03 12.52 -4.47
CA GLU A 21 -5.01 12.18 -3.05
C GLU A 21 -3.69 12.65 -2.42
N GLN A 22 -3.76 13.17 -1.21
CA GLN A 22 -2.56 13.46 -0.41
C GLN A 22 -2.19 12.22 0.39
N VAL A 23 -0.96 11.73 0.21
CA VAL A 23 -0.45 10.51 0.86
C VAL A 23 0.73 10.88 1.76
N ARG A 24 0.70 10.39 2.99
CA ARG A 24 1.84 10.47 3.93
C ARG A 24 2.61 9.16 3.87
N PHE A 25 3.86 9.23 3.43
CA PHE A 25 4.78 8.11 3.43
C PHE A 25 5.61 8.17 4.70
N TYR A 26 5.59 7.07 5.45
CA TYR A 26 6.45 6.86 6.61
C TYR A 26 7.62 6.01 6.12
N ASP A 27 8.74 6.67 5.79
CA ASP A 27 9.96 5.98 5.40
C ASP A 27 10.63 5.44 6.66
N THR A 28 10.70 4.13 6.77
CA THR A 28 11.24 3.49 7.96
C THR A 28 12.76 3.41 7.87
N ARG A 29 13.42 3.45 9.03
CA ARG A 29 14.80 3.04 9.09
C ARG A 29 14.89 1.60 8.62
N GLY A 30 15.82 1.31 7.70
CA GLY A 30 16.05 -0.04 7.19
C GLY A 30 16.08 -1.06 8.34
N LEU A 31 15.12 -1.98 8.35
CA LEU A 31 15.00 -2.97 9.41
C LEU A 31 16.19 -3.92 9.32
N ARG A 32 17.01 -3.94 10.37
CA ARG A 32 18.09 -4.91 10.50
C ARG A 32 17.53 -6.31 10.66
N ASP A 33 18.31 -7.31 10.27
CA ASP A 33 17.92 -8.71 10.43
C ASP A 33 17.49 -9.01 11.87
N GLY A 34 16.35 -9.68 12.01
CA GLY A 34 15.77 -10.05 13.30
C GLY A 34 15.04 -8.94 14.06
N THR A 35 14.95 -7.72 13.51
CA THR A 35 14.19 -6.62 14.15
C THR A 35 12.74 -6.65 13.66
N GLU A 36 11.80 -6.82 14.59
CA GLU A 36 10.35 -6.69 14.33
C GLU A 36 10.00 -5.25 13.94
N LEU A 37 8.91 -5.10 13.19
CA LEU A 37 8.35 -3.79 12.89
C LEU A 37 7.93 -3.10 14.20
N PRO A 38 8.28 -1.82 14.39
CA PRO A 38 7.77 -1.04 15.50
C PRO A 38 6.24 -1.09 15.56
N LYS A 39 5.67 -1.19 16.77
CA LYS A 39 4.21 -1.30 16.96
C LYS A 39 3.42 -0.16 16.28
N HIS A 40 4.02 1.03 16.21
CA HIS A 40 3.41 2.20 15.58
C HIS A 40 3.20 2.03 14.07
N CYS A 41 3.96 1.14 13.41
CA CYS A 41 3.81 0.83 11.98
C CYS A 41 2.56 0.00 11.68
N PHE A 42 1.86 -0.53 12.70
CA PHE A 42 0.61 -1.28 12.52
C PHE A 42 -0.64 -0.43 12.78
N SER A 43 -0.54 0.53 13.69
CA SER A 43 -1.69 1.29 14.15
C SER A 43 -2.08 2.36 13.13
N GLY A 44 -3.31 2.27 12.61
CA GLY A 44 -3.87 3.30 11.73
C GLY A 44 -3.30 3.32 10.31
N THR A 45 -2.47 2.36 9.92
CA THR A 45 -1.86 2.28 8.58
C THR A 45 -2.89 1.92 7.51
N ASP A 46 -2.95 2.67 6.42
CA ASP A 46 -3.87 2.40 5.29
C ASP A 46 -3.29 1.39 4.29
N GLY A 47 -1.97 1.26 4.25
CA GLY A 47 -1.28 0.33 3.38
C GLY A 47 0.22 0.30 3.57
N TYR A 48 0.84 -0.74 3.02
CA TYR A 48 2.27 -1.01 3.11
C TYR A 48 2.90 -1.08 1.72
N VAL A 49 4.11 -0.55 1.61
CA VAL A 49 5.01 -0.77 0.48
C VAL A 49 6.19 -1.58 1.00
N LEU A 50 6.28 -2.84 0.58
CA LEU A 50 7.38 -3.73 0.94
C LEU A 50 8.39 -3.74 -0.21
N VAL A 51 9.64 -3.39 0.07
CA VAL A 51 10.67 -3.27 -0.97
C VAL A 51 11.77 -4.29 -0.73
N TYR A 52 12.11 -5.04 -1.78
CA TYR A 52 13.32 -5.86 -1.82
C TYR A 52 14.17 -5.43 -3.03
N SER A 53 15.39 -5.94 -3.12
CA SER A 53 16.27 -5.70 -4.26
C SER A 53 16.45 -7.00 -5.04
N VAL A 54 16.31 -6.97 -6.37
CA VAL A 54 16.38 -8.18 -7.21
C VAL A 54 17.76 -8.87 -7.16
N ASP A 55 18.80 -8.11 -6.81
CA ASP A 55 20.19 -8.57 -6.61
C ASP A 55 20.45 -9.16 -5.21
N ASN A 56 19.46 -9.17 -4.32
CA ASN A 56 19.62 -9.58 -2.91
C ASN A 56 18.49 -10.51 -2.44
N LYS A 57 18.79 -11.81 -2.37
CA LYS A 57 17.84 -12.86 -1.95
C LYS A 57 17.40 -12.72 -0.48
N GLU A 58 18.29 -12.34 0.41
CA GLU A 58 17.96 -12.09 1.82
C GLU A 58 16.95 -10.95 1.99
N SER A 59 17.03 -9.90 1.16
CA SER A 59 16.04 -8.82 1.18
C SER A 59 14.64 -9.30 0.77
N PHE A 60 14.54 -10.25 -0.17
CA PHE A 60 13.26 -10.86 -0.53
C PHE A 60 12.72 -11.73 0.61
N LYS A 61 13.56 -12.57 1.23
CA LYS A 61 13.17 -13.34 2.43
C LYS A 61 12.65 -12.44 3.55
N ARG A 62 13.23 -11.24 3.71
CA ARG A 62 12.74 -10.26 4.70
C ARG A 62 11.36 -9.75 4.34
N VAL A 63 11.07 -9.47 3.06
CA VAL A 63 9.73 -9.12 2.58
C VAL A 63 8.72 -10.23 2.86
N GLU A 64 9.08 -11.50 2.65
CA GLU A 64 8.22 -12.63 2.99
C GLU A 64 7.90 -12.68 4.50
N ALA A 65 8.91 -12.44 5.34
CA ALA A 65 8.72 -12.38 6.79
C ALA A 65 7.86 -11.18 7.23
N LEU A 66 8.10 -9.99 6.65
CA LEU A 66 7.33 -8.78 6.91
C LEU A 66 5.86 -8.96 6.55
N LYS A 67 5.56 -9.61 5.43
CA LYS A 67 4.18 -9.88 5.02
C LYS A 67 3.44 -10.72 6.08
N LYS A 68 4.07 -11.79 6.57
CA LYS A 68 3.51 -12.65 7.63
C LYS A 68 3.32 -11.89 8.94
N GLU A 69 4.25 -11.01 9.27
CA GLU A 69 4.19 -10.15 10.44
C GLU A 69 3.03 -9.16 10.36
N ILE A 70 2.85 -8.49 9.22
CA ILE A 70 1.73 -7.58 8.94
C ILE A 70 0.39 -8.31 9.04
N ASP A 71 0.25 -9.49 8.44
CA ASP A 71 -1.00 -10.25 8.51
C ASP A 71 -1.40 -10.64 9.93
N ARG A 72 -0.41 -10.89 10.79
CA ARG A 72 -0.62 -11.24 12.19
C ARG A 72 -0.97 -10.03 13.05
N CYS A 73 -0.37 -8.87 12.76
CA CYS A 73 -0.38 -7.71 13.65
C CYS A 73 -1.28 -6.55 13.19
N LYS A 74 -1.76 -6.53 11.95
CA LYS A 74 -2.61 -5.44 11.43
C LYS A 74 -3.87 -5.26 12.28
N ASP A 75 -4.21 -4.00 12.55
CA ASP A 75 -5.40 -3.60 13.30
C ASP A 75 -6.65 -3.50 12.41
N LYS A 76 -6.47 -3.20 11.13
CA LYS A 76 -7.52 -3.13 10.10
C LYS A 76 -7.72 -4.47 9.40
N LYS A 77 -8.99 -4.82 9.13
CA LYS A 77 -9.36 -6.01 8.35
C LYS A 77 -8.79 -5.96 6.93
N GLU A 78 -8.91 -4.79 6.29
CA GLU A 78 -8.45 -4.52 4.94
C GLU A 78 -7.29 -3.52 4.98
N VAL A 79 -6.14 -3.95 4.49
CA VAL A 79 -4.95 -3.12 4.30
C VAL A 79 -4.38 -3.43 2.93
N THR A 80 -4.06 -2.39 2.16
CA THR A 80 -3.47 -2.58 0.82
C THR A 80 -1.98 -2.82 0.96
N ILE A 81 -1.45 -3.90 0.39
CA ILE A 81 -0.02 -4.21 0.40
C ILE A 81 0.48 -4.28 -1.04
N VAL A 82 1.53 -3.51 -1.32
CA VAL A 82 2.27 -3.51 -2.59
C VAL A 82 3.69 -3.97 -2.32
N VAL A 83 4.22 -4.83 -3.18
CA VAL A 83 5.60 -5.30 -3.14
C VAL A 83 6.38 -4.75 -4.33
N LEU A 84 7.57 -4.22 -4.09
CA LEU A 84 8.45 -3.68 -5.11
C LEU A 84 9.77 -4.45 -5.14
N GLY A 85 10.06 -5.09 -6.28
CA GLY A 85 11.39 -5.63 -6.60
C GLY A 85 12.25 -4.56 -7.24
N ASN A 86 13.04 -3.85 -6.44
CA ASN A 86 13.86 -2.73 -6.89
C ASN A 86 15.13 -3.21 -7.61
N LYS A 87 15.75 -2.30 -8.38
CA LYS A 87 16.96 -2.49 -9.19
C LYS A 87 16.78 -3.51 -10.31
N CYS A 88 15.59 -3.54 -10.93
CA CYS A 88 15.32 -4.47 -12.04
C CYS A 88 16.20 -4.24 -13.28
N ASP A 89 16.92 -3.12 -13.34
CA ASP A 89 17.98 -2.86 -14.33
C ASP A 89 19.23 -3.73 -14.14
N LEU A 90 19.49 -4.28 -12.95
CA LEU A 90 20.65 -5.13 -12.64
C LEU A 90 20.42 -6.61 -12.98
N GLN A 91 20.00 -6.91 -14.21
CA GLN A 91 19.65 -8.28 -14.63
C GLN A 91 20.81 -9.27 -14.46
N ASP A 92 22.04 -8.85 -14.79
CA ASP A 92 23.25 -9.70 -14.66
C ASP A 92 23.61 -10.03 -13.21
N GLN A 93 23.09 -9.27 -12.23
CA GLN A 93 23.32 -9.47 -10.81
C GLN A 93 22.10 -10.06 -10.10
N ARG A 94 21.06 -10.44 -10.84
CA ARG A 94 19.80 -10.97 -10.29
C ARG A 94 20.05 -12.20 -9.43
N ARG A 95 19.51 -12.18 -8.22
CA ARG A 95 19.52 -13.30 -7.25
C ARG A 95 18.12 -13.73 -6.83
N VAL A 96 17.10 -12.95 -7.19
CA VAL A 96 15.69 -13.28 -7.00
C VAL A 96 15.06 -13.56 -8.36
N ASP A 97 14.63 -14.81 -8.54
CA ASP A 97 13.94 -15.24 -9.75
C ASP A 97 12.59 -14.52 -9.89
N HIS A 98 12.33 -14.01 -11.10
CA HIS A 98 11.15 -13.19 -11.37
C HIS A 98 9.85 -13.99 -11.22
N ASP A 99 9.80 -15.17 -11.84
CA ASP A 99 8.60 -16.00 -11.88
C ASP A 99 8.27 -16.55 -10.50
N ALA A 100 9.29 -16.97 -9.74
CA ALA A 100 9.13 -17.39 -8.35
C ALA A 100 8.59 -16.26 -7.46
N ALA A 101 9.10 -15.03 -7.61
CA ALA A 101 8.62 -13.88 -6.85
C ALA A 101 7.17 -13.52 -7.21
N GLN A 102 6.81 -13.57 -8.49
CA GLN A 102 5.44 -13.36 -8.97
C GLN A 102 4.48 -14.46 -8.47
N GLN A 103 4.92 -15.72 -8.48
CA GLN A 103 4.14 -16.84 -7.97
C GLN A 103 3.89 -16.70 -6.46
N TRP A 104 4.92 -16.32 -5.69
CA TRP A 104 4.79 -16.02 -4.27
C TRP A 104 3.79 -14.88 -4.03
N ALA A 105 3.92 -13.76 -4.76
CA ALA A 105 3.02 -12.61 -4.61
C ALA A 105 1.56 -12.97 -4.89
N LYS A 106 1.31 -13.81 -5.92
CA LYS A 106 -0.01 -14.36 -6.22
C LYS A 106 -0.56 -15.22 -5.08
N GLY A 107 0.28 -16.07 -4.47
CA GLY A 107 -0.08 -16.89 -3.32
C GLY A 107 -0.47 -16.06 -2.09
N GLU A 108 0.28 -14.99 -1.82
CA GLU A 108 0.05 -14.04 -0.73
C GLU A 108 -1.05 -13.01 -1.01
N LYS A 109 -1.66 -13.05 -2.22
CA LYS A 109 -2.69 -12.11 -2.69
C LYS A 109 -2.24 -10.64 -2.65
N VAL A 110 -0.97 -10.39 -2.93
CA VAL A 110 -0.40 -9.04 -3.06
C VAL A 110 -0.01 -8.75 -4.50
N LYS A 111 0.13 -7.46 -4.83
CA LYS A 111 0.64 -7.05 -6.14
C LYS A 111 2.14 -6.80 -6.05
N LEU A 112 2.89 -7.34 -7.01
CA LEU A 112 4.33 -7.16 -7.12
C LEU A 112 4.69 -6.51 -8.45
N TRP A 113 5.44 -5.42 -8.38
CA TRP A 113 6.07 -4.80 -9.54
C TRP A 113 7.59 -4.85 -9.38
N GLU A 114 8.29 -5.11 -10.48
CA GLU A 114 9.72 -4.85 -10.54
C GLU A 114 9.95 -3.42 -11.04
N VAL A 115 10.79 -2.69 -10.32
CA VAL A 115 11.00 -1.26 -10.54
C VAL A 115 12.49 -0.93 -10.55
N SER A 116 12.82 0.20 -11.16
CA SER A 116 14.13 0.81 -11.00
C SER A 116 13.96 2.28 -10.66
N VAL A 117 14.68 2.73 -9.63
CA VAL A 117 14.72 4.16 -9.26
C VAL A 117 15.32 5.01 -10.39
N SER A 118 16.23 4.44 -11.19
CA SER A 118 16.78 5.12 -12.36
C SER A 118 15.72 5.30 -13.46
N GLU A 119 14.74 4.40 -13.53
CA GLU A 119 13.61 4.45 -14.45
C GLU A 119 12.30 4.82 -13.73
N ARG A 120 12.13 6.11 -13.43
CA ARG A 120 10.98 6.65 -12.67
C ARG A 120 9.60 6.21 -13.18
N ARG A 121 9.47 5.88 -14.47
CA ARG A 121 8.19 5.42 -15.06
C ARG A 121 7.69 4.14 -14.41
N THR A 122 8.60 3.25 -14.02
CA THR A 122 8.27 1.97 -13.36
C THR A 122 7.61 2.17 -11.99
N LEU A 123 7.85 3.31 -11.34
CA LEU A 123 7.27 3.64 -10.03
C LEU A 123 5.83 4.18 -10.13
N ILE A 124 5.38 4.64 -11.29
CA ILE A 124 4.07 5.31 -11.42
C ILE A 124 2.92 4.35 -11.10
N GLU A 125 2.86 3.20 -11.78
CA GLU A 125 1.74 2.26 -11.63
C GLU A 125 1.56 1.73 -10.20
N PRO A 126 2.62 1.29 -9.48
CA PRO A 126 2.46 0.82 -8.10
C PRO A 126 1.83 1.87 -7.17
N PHE A 127 2.24 3.14 -7.28
CA PHE A 127 1.73 4.20 -6.42
C PHE A 127 0.33 4.65 -6.83
N VAL A 128 0.01 4.69 -8.13
CA VAL A 128 -1.38 4.93 -8.59
C VAL A 128 -2.31 3.83 -8.08
N PHE A 129 -1.89 2.56 -8.16
CA PHE A 129 -2.65 1.43 -7.62
C PHE A 129 -2.88 1.57 -6.12
N LEU A 130 -1.82 1.91 -5.36
CA LEU A 130 -1.89 2.10 -3.92
C LEU A 130 -2.92 3.18 -3.54
N GLY A 131 -2.82 4.37 -4.16
CA GLY A 131 -3.74 5.48 -3.90
C GLY A 131 -5.19 5.11 -4.24
N SER A 132 -5.41 4.46 -5.38
CA SER A 132 -6.75 4.09 -5.85
C SER A 132 -7.41 3.04 -4.95
N LYS A 133 -6.63 2.15 -4.32
CA LYS A 133 -7.14 1.13 -3.39
C LYS A 133 -7.40 1.67 -1.98
N MET A 134 -6.61 2.62 -1.51
CA MET A 134 -6.80 3.25 -0.21
C MET A 134 -8.05 4.14 -0.19
N THR A 135 -8.39 4.79 -1.31
CA THR A 135 -9.57 5.67 -1.41
C THR A 135 -10.69 5.00 -2.19
N GLN A 136 -11.18 3.86 -1.70
CA GLN A 136 -12.47 3.36 -2.18
C GLN A 136 -13.56 4.38 -1.81
N PRO A 137 -14.50 4.70 -2.71
CA PRO A 137 -15.61 5.54 -2.35
C PRO A 137 -16.32 4.86 -1.18
N GLN A 138 -16.47 5.55 -0.04
CA GLN A 138 -17.53 5.15 0.88
C GLN A 138 -18.79 5.08 0.02
N ASN A 139 -19.38 3.88 -0.10
CA ASN A 139 -20.71 3.75 -0.67
C ASN A 139 -21.52 4.88 -0.02
N LYS A 140 -21.93 5.87 -0.81
CA LYS A 140 -22.86 6.89 -0.34
C LYS A 140 -24.05 6.07 0.13
N SER A 141 -24.16 5.81 1.43
CA SER A 141 -25.39 5.33 2.01
C SER A 141 -26.37 6.44 1.71
N ALA A 142 -27.14 6.27 0.64
CA ALA A 142 -28.24 7.14 0.32
C ALA A 142 -29.15 7.05 1.54
N PHE A 143 -29.09 8.06 2.40
CA PHE A 143 -30.08 8.22 3.44
C PHE A 143 -31.43 8.20 2.75
N PRO A 144 -32.33 7.25 3.05
CA PRO A 144 -33.68 7.33 2.52
C PRO A 144 -34.33 8.55 3.18
N LEU A 145 -34.43 9.65 2.43
CA LEU A 145 -35.22 10.80 2.84
C LEU A 145 -36.67 10.33 2.98
N SER A 146 -37.09 10.12 4.23
CA SER A 146 -38.47 9.80 4.56
C SER A 146 -39.37 10.94 4.07
N ARG A 147 -40.20 10.66 3.07
CA ARG A 147 -41.23 11.58 2.58
C ARG A 147 -42.19 11.88 3.73
N ARG A 148 -42.12 13.09 4.27
CA ARG A 148 -43.06 13.57 5.28
C ARG A 148 -44.42 13.79 4.62
N ASN A 149 -45.38 12.92 4.94
CA ASN A 149 -46.80 13.07 4.60
C ASN A 149 -47.31 14.40 5.15
N LYS A 150 -47.81 15.30 4.28
CA LYS A 150 -48.58 16.48 4.69
C LYS A 150 -49.99 16.00 5.08
N GLY A 151 -50.21 15.87 6.38
CA GLY A 151 -51.54 15.74 6.96
C GLY A 151 -52.33 17.02 6.75
N SER A 152 -53.52 16.86 6.17
CA SER A 152 -54.60 17.83 6.06
C SER A 152 -55.09 18.27 7.44
N GLY A 153 -55.18 19.57 7.66
CA GLY A 153 -55.88 20.19 8.79
C GLY A 153 -56.61 21.42 8.29
N SER A 154 -57.85 21.22 7.86
CA SER A 154 -58.85 22.22 7.55
C SER A 154 -59.15 23.07 8.78
N LEU A 155 -59.05 24.40 8.65
CA LEU A 155 -59.67 25.35 9.55
C LEU A 155 -61.14 25.46 9.15
N ASP A 156 -62.04 25.16 10.08
CA ASP A 156 -63.39 25.70 10.04
C ASP A 156 -63.73 26.28 11.42
N SER A 157 -64.00 27.59 11.36
CA SER A 157 -64.96 28.43 12.10
C SER A 157 -65.42 28.01 13.50
#